data_AF-A0A6J4J2I0-F1
#
_entry.id   AF-A0A6J4J2I0-F1
#
_cell.length_a   1.000
_cell.length_b   1.000
_cell.length_c   1.000
_cell.angle_alpha   90.00
_cell.angle_beta   90.00
_cell.angle_gamma   90.00
#
_symmetry.space_group_name_H-M   'P 1'
#
loop_
_entity.id
_entity.type
_entity.pdbx_description
1 polymer ?
#
loop_
_entity_poly.entity_id
_entity_poly.type
_entity_poly.pdbx_seq_one_letter_code
_entity_poly.pdbx_strand_id
1 'polypeptide(L)'
;MQAHDPAIRSLLAPPGILASYWDALTAARNGQEEDMEPSCLQYRLTDEERHTFNETGLLVVEDALSPQRVAELTTITDRIFASRLAAGHDARTALFYPNFIPDSSRLADLVDYERVLPKVWGILGWNIYLYHAHLIVTPPAGTPQDDRTFGWHQDSGRVN
;
A
#
# COMPACT_ATOMS: atom_id res chain seq x y z
N MET A 1 -27.33 11.66 -17.75
CA MET A 1 -27.24 12.83 -18.65
C MET A 1 -27.25 14.08 -17.79
N GLN A 2 -26.17 14.88 -17.90
CA GLN A 2 -25.90 16.21 -17.31
C GLN A 2 -25.69 16.26 -15.77
N ALA A 3 -24.69 16.96 -15.23
CA ALA A 3 -23.60 17.74 -15.83
C ALA A 3 -22.42 17.84 -14.84
N HIS A 4 -21.20 17.73 -15.38
CA HIS A 4 -19.96 18.11 -14.72
C HIS A 4 -19.88 19.64 -14.67
N ASP A 5 -20.00 20.22 -13.48
CA ASP A 5 -19.75 21.64 -13.26
C ASP A 5 -18.25 21.87 -12.96
N PRO A 6 -17.50 22.56 -13.84
CA PRO A 6 -16.07 22.82 -13.64
C PRO A 6 -15.79 23.87 -12.54
N ALA A 7 -16.80 24.58 -12.05
CA ALA A 7 -16.61 25.73 -11.16
C ALA A 7 -16.22 25.36 -9.72
N ILE A 8 -16.46 24.11 -9.28
CA ILE A 8 -16.17 23.68 -7.90
C ILE A 8 -14.66 23.46 -7.66
N ARG A 9 -13.82 23.40 -8.70
CA ARG A 9 -12.38 23.16 -8.56
C ARG A 9 -11.54 24.37 -8.14
N SER A 10 -12.15 25.55 -7.97
CA SER A 10 -11.41 26.82 -7.86
C SER A 10 -11.16 27.31 -6.42
N LEU A 11 -11.71 26.69 -5.38
CA LEU A 11 -11.84 27.38 -4.08
C LEU A 11 -10.77 27.14 -3.02
N LEU A 12 -9.73 26.31 -3.22
CA LEU A 12 -8.67 26.15 -2.22
C LEU A 12 -7.29 25.81 -2.84
N ALA A 13 -6.59 26.79 -3.44
CA ALA A 13 -5.11 26.81 -3.50
C ALA A 13 -4.57 28.14 -4.08
N PRO A 14 -3.42 28.66 -3.59
CA PRO A 14 -2.79 29.86 -4.14
C PRO A 14 -2.11 29.59 -5.51
N PRO A 15 -2.05 30.59 -6.40
CA PRO A 15 -1.60 30.39 -7.79
C PRO A 15 -0.07 30.37 -7.88
N GLY A 16 0.50 29.31 -8.46
CA GLY A 16 1.90 29.31 -8.93
C GLY A 16 2.67 27.99 -8.84
N ILE A 17 2.24 27.02 -8.02
CA ILE A 17 2.97 25.74 -7.86
C ILE A 17 2.25 24.56 -8.53
N LEU A 18 0.97 24.71 -8.91
CA LEU A 18 0.13 23.58 -9.28
C LEU A 18 0.09 23.22 -10.77
N ALA A 19 0.56 24.08 -11.68
CA ALA A 19 0.55 23.73 -13.11
C ALA A 19 1.46 22.53 -13.38
N SER A 20 2.70 22.51 -12.85
CA SER A 20 3.64 21.41 -13.08
C SER A 20 3.26 20.10 -12.40
N TYR A 21 2.58 20.14 -11.24
CA TYR A 21 2.18 18.93 -10.52
C TYR A 21 0.98 18.26 -11.18
N TRP A 22 -0.03 19.05 -11.58
CA TRP A 22 -1.20 18.50 -12.29
C TRP A 22 -0.90 18.16 -13.74
N ASP A 23 -0.02 18.90 -14.43
CA ASP A 23 0.39 18.55 -15.80
C ASP A 23 1.25 17.28 -15.82
N ALA A 24 2.11 17.05 -14.82
CA ALA A 24 2.86 15.80 -14.67
C ALA A 24 1.95 14.61 -14.35
N LEU A 25 0.95 14.79 -13.46
CA LEU A 25 -0.05 13.77 -13.16
C LEU A 25 -1.00 13.51 -14.33
N THR A 26 -1.30 14.52 -15.16
CA THR A 26 -2.18 14.38 -16.33
C THR A 26 -1.43 13.79 -17.53
N ALA A 27 -0.15 14.14 -17.73
CA ALA A 27 0.69 13.56 -18.78
C ALA A 27 1.01 12.08 -18.50
N ALA A 28 1.17 11.69 -17.23
CA ALA A 28 1.26 10.28 -16.83
C ALA A 28 -0.07 9.52 -17.03
N ARG A 29 -1.19 10.23 -17.08
CA ARG A 29 -2.56 9.70 -17.20
C ARG A 29 -3.15 9.82 -18.61
N ASN A 30 -2.31 10.14 -19.61
CA ASN A 30 -2.69 10.07 -21.02
C ASN A 30 -2.58 8.64 -21.51
N GLY A 31 -3.60 7.82 -21.24
CA GLY A 31 -3.71 6.52 -21.91
C GLY A 31 -4.83 5.61 -21.43
N GLN A 32 -5.08 5.48 -20.13
CA GLN A 32 -6.07 4.55 -19.61
C GLN A 32 -6.80 5.24 -18.45
N GLU A 33 -8.11 5.46 -18.59
CA GLU A 33 -8.98 5.45 -17.41
C GLU A 33 -8.88 4.03 -16.86
N GLU A 34 -7.94 3.79 -15.94
CA GLU A 34 -7.88 2.52 -15.22
C GLU A 34 -8.99 2.52 -14.17
N ASP A 35 -10.23 2.39 -14.68
CA ASP A 35 -11.33 1.87 -13.89
C ASP A 35 -10.91 0.50 -13.35
N MET A 36 -11.19 0.25 -12.08
CA MET A 36 -10.93 -1.04 -11.45
C MET A 36 -11.44 -2.18 -12.33
N GLU A 37 -10.53 -3.03 -12.81
CA GLU A 37 -10.84 -4.15 -13.70
C GLU A 37 -11.96 -5.01 -13.11
N PRO A 38 -13.13 -5.15 -13.77
CA PRO A 38 -14.29 -5.84 -13.19
C PRO A 38 -14.02 -7.31 -12.80
N SER A 39 -12.99 -7.92 -13.37
CA SER A 39 -12.50 -9.24 -13.00
C SER A 39 -12.09 -9.33 -11.54
N CYS A 40 -11.66 -8.23 -10.89
CA CYS A 40 -11.29 -8.21 -9.48
C CYS A 40 -12.48 -8.58 -8.57
N LEU A 41 -13.72 -8.41 -9.04
CA LEU A 41 -14.92 -8.74 -8.27
C LEU A 41 -15.06 -10.24 -7.97
N GLN A 42 -14.29 -11.09 -8.67
CA GLN A 42 -14.15 -12.51 -8.33
C GLN A 42 -13.46 -12.73 -6.97
N TYR A 43 -12.68 -11.76 -6.50
CA TYR A 43 -11.94 -11.80 -5.24
C TYR A 43 -12.65 -11.06 -4.10
N ARG A 44 -13.93 -10.68 -4.27
CA ARG A 44 -14.72 -10.04 -3.22
C ARG A 44 -14.70 -10.86 -1.92
N LEU A 45 -14.85 -10.15 -0.80
CA LEU A 45 -14.99 -10.76 0.51
C LEU A 45 -16.18 -11.73 0.52
N THR A 46 -15.95 -12.98 0.90
CA THR A 46 -17.01 -13.97 1.08
C THR A 46 -17.67 -13.82 2.45
N ASP A 47 -18.84 -14.45 2.64
CA ASP A 47 -19.52 -14.45 3.94
C ASP A 47 -18.70 -15.17 5.03
N GLU A 48 -17.97 -16.23 4.66
CA GLU A 48 -17.09 -16.98 5.56
C GLU A 48 -15.85 -16.16 5.96
N GLU A 49 -15.23 -15.48 5.00
CA GLU A 49 -14.12 -14.54 5.29
C GLU A 49 -14.59 -13.39 6.18
N ARG A 50 -15.79 -12.85 5.91
CA ARG A 50 -16.41 -11.81 6.75
C ARG A 50 -16.66 -12.31 8.17
N HIS A 51 -17.18 -13.52 8.31
CA HIS A 51 -17.42 -14.13 9.61
C HIS A 51 -16.11 -14.31 10.38
N THR A 52 -15.09 -14.90 9.74
CA THR A 52 -13.74 -15.08 10.31
C THR A 52 -13.14 -13.76 10.79
N PHE A 53 -13.21 -12.71 9.96
CA PHE A 53 -12.71 -11.40 10.33
C PHE A 53 -13.47 -10.80 11.51
N ASN A 54 -14.79 -10.89 11.52
CA ASN A 54 -15.61 -10.36 12.61
C ASN A 54 -15.39 -11.07 13.94
N GLU A 55 -15.07 -12.37 13.93
CA GLU A 55 -14.81 -13.15 15.14
C GLU A 55 -13.38 -13.00 15.66
N THR A 56 -12.39 -12.98 14.77
CA THR A 56 -10.96 -13.04 15.14
C THR A 56 -10.24 -11.70 15.05
N GLY A 57 -10.80 -10.74 14.34
CA GLY A 57 -10.13 -9.49 13.95
C GLY A 57 -9.08 -9.66 12.85
N LEU A 58 -8.96 -10.85 12.24
CA LEU A 58 -7.94 -11.19 11.24
C LEU A 58 -8.56 -11.86 10.01
N LEU A 59 -8.02 -11.57 8.84
CA LEU A 59 -8.26 -12.31 7.61
C LEU A 59 -6.93 -12.64 6.94
N VAL A 60 -6.69 -13.92 6.65
CA VAL A 60 -5.52 -14.39 5.91
C VAL A 60 -5.92 -14.63 4.46
N VAL A 61 -5.18 -14.03 3.52
CA VAL A 61 -5.35 -14.26 2.08
C VAL A 61 -4.15 -15.06 1.58
N GLU A 62 -4.32 -16.38 1.51
CA GLU A 62 -3.28 -17.29 1.03
C GLU A 62 -2.97 -17.04 -0.44
N ASP A 63 -1.69 -17.19 -0.82
CA ASP A 63 -1.21 -17.04 -2.19
C ASP A 63 -1.71 -15.77 -2.89
N ALA A 64 -1.81 -14.67 -2.12
CA ALA A 64 -2.22 -13.38 -2.64
C ALA A 64 -1.33 -13.00 -3.83
N LEU A 65 -0.01 -13.12 -3.70
CA LEU A 65 0.94 -12.84 -4.78
C LEU A 65 1.43 -14.13 -5.43
N SER A 66 1.64 -14.10 -6.74
CA SER A 66 2.31 -15.20 -7.44
C SER A 66 3.79 -15.31 -6.99
N PRO A 67 4.42 -16.49 -7.08
CA PRO A 67 5.84 -16.65 -6.74
C PRO A 67 6.77 -15.71 -7.54
N GLN A 68 6.42 -15.44 -8.80
CA GLN A 68 7.16 -14.51 -9.64
C GLN A 68 7.05 -13.07 -9.14
N ARG A 69 5.84 -12.65 -8.72
CA ARG A 69 5.61 -11.31 -8.16
C ARG A 69 6.32 -11.13 -6.82
N VAL A 70 6.32 -12.17 -5.98
CA VAL A 70 7.12 -12.20 -4.74
C VAL A 70 8.60 -11.99 -5.06
N ALA A 71 9.18 -12.78 -5.96
CA ALA A 71 10.60 -12.66 -6.31
C ALA A 71 10.98 -11.28 -6.89
N GLU A 72 10.10 -10.70 -7.71
CA GLU A 72 10.27 -9.36 -8.24
C GLU A 72 10.29 -8.31 -7.12
N LEU A 73 9.28 -8.32 -6.23
CA LEU A 73 9.17 -7.36 -5.15
C LEU A 73 10.32 -7.51 -4.15
N THR A 74 10.74 -8.74 -3.85
CA THR A 74 11.95 -9.00 -3.05
C THR A 74 13.18 -8.33 -3.66
N THR A 75 13.39 -8.47 -4.98
CA THR A 75 14.53 -7.83 -5.66
C THR A 75 14.47 -6.31 -5.54
N ILE A 76 13.28 -5.71 -5.60
CA ILE A 76 13.08 -4.27 -5.45
C ILE A 76 13.37 -3.84 -4.00
N THR A 77 12.84 -4.58 -3.02
CA THR A 77 13.10 -4.37 -1.59
C THR A 77 14.59 -4.46 -1.28
N ASP A 78 15.31 -5.44 -1.84
CA ASP A 78 16.76 -5.61 -1.66
C ASP A 78 17.54 -4.41 -2.22
N ARG A 79 17.13 -3.86 -3.37
CA ARG A 79 17.74 -2.66 -3.94
C ARG A 79 17.51 -1.43 -3.07
N ILE A 80 16.29 -1.26 -2.54
CA ILE A 80 15.98 -0.18 -1.59
C ILE A 80 16.86 -0.34 -0.35
N PHE A 81 16.94 -1.54 0.22
CA PHE A 81 17.76 -1.81 1.41
C PHE A 81 19.24 -1.53 1.15
N ALA A 82 19.80 -2.02 0.04
CA ALA A 82 21.19 -1.76 -0.34
C ALA A 82 21.49 -0.26 -0.49
N SER A 83 20.56 0.50 -1.07
CA SER A 83 20.66 1.96 -1.15
C SER A 83 20.67 2.61 0.24
N ARG A 84 19.83 2.13 1.18
CA ARG A 84 19.83 2.61 2.56
C ARG A 84 21.13 2.27 3.30
N LEU A 85 21.71 1.09 3.07
CA LEU A 85 23.03 0.73 3.60
C LEU A 85 24.13 1.66 3.07
N ALA A 86 24.13 1.93 1.76
CA ALA A 86 25.07 2.87 1.15
C ALA A 86 24.91 4.30 1.71
N ALA A 87 23.70 4.67 2.14
CA ALA A 87 23.39 5.93 2.81
C ALA A 87 23.69 5.92 4.33
N GLY A 88 24.25 4.83 4.87
CA GLY A 88 24.71 4.73 6.26
C GLY A 88 23.78 4.02 7.23
N HIS A 89 22.72 3.34 6.77
CA HIS A 89 21.91 2.48 7.63
C HIS A 89 22.74 1.31 8.18
N ASP A 90 22.57 0.97 9.46
CA ASP A 90 23.25 -0.16 10.08
C ASP A 90 22.65 -1.49 9.60
N ALA A 91 23.46 -2.28 8.90
CA ALA A 91 23.13 -3.59 8.36
C ALA A 91 22.67 -4.62 9.42
N ARG A 92 22.91 -4.37 10.70
CA ARG A 92 22.50 -5.25 11.81
C ARG A 92 21.16 -4.87 12.43
N THR A 93 20.59 -3.74 12.02
CA THR A 93 19.36 -3.22 12.60
C THR A 93 18.21 -3.27 11.59
N ALA A 94 17.00 -3.44 12.10
CA ALA A 94 15.81 -3.39 11.28
C ALA A 94 15.70 -2.01 10.59
N LEU A 95 15.46 -2.03 9.28
CA LEU A 95 15.08 -0.85 8.53
C LEU A 95 13.57 -0.66 8.67
N PHE A 96 13.13 0.48 9.16
CA PHE A 96 11.76 0.97 9.01
C PHE A 96 11.77 2.11 7.99
N TYR A 97 11.15 1.89 6.83
CA TYR A 97 11.19 2.83 5.72
C TYR A 97 9.78 3.34 5.35
N PRO A 98 9.39 4.56 5.78
CA PRO A 98 8.06 5.09 5.55
C PRO A 98 7.88 5.58 4.11
N ASN A 99 6.64 5.51 3.62
CA ASN A 99 6.21 5.98 2.30
C ASN A 99 7.08 5.47 1.14
N PHE A 100 7.27 4.15 1.06
CA PHE A 100 8.05 3.49 0.02
C PHE A 100 7.35 3.43 -1.35
N ILE A 101 6.06 3.81 -1.43
CA ILE A 101 5.25 3.70 -2.65
C ILE A 101 5.90 4.39 -3.87
N PRO A 102 6.48 5.61 -3.76
CA PRO A 102 7.10 6.27 -4.91
C PRO A 102 8.39 5.60 -5.42
N ASP A 103 8.99 4.69 -4.65
CA ASP A 103 10.29 4.09 -5.01
C ASP A 103 10.16 3.08 -6.17
N SER A 104 8.96 2.58 -6.46
CA SER A 104 8.71 1.71 -7.62
C SER A 104 7.22 1.65 -7.98
N SER A 105 6.90 1.73 -9.27
CA SER A 105 5.54 1.46 -9.74
C SER A 105 5.06 0.06 -9.35
N ARG A 106 5.94 -0.94 -9.29
CA ARG A 106 5.56 -2.30 -8.87
C ARG A 106 5.14 -2.40 -7.40
N LEU A 107 5.65 -1.49 -6.56
CA LEU A 107 5.20 -1.36 -5.17
C LEU A 107 3.88 -0.59 -5.10
N ALA A 108 3.68 0.39 -5.97
CA ALA A 108 2.41 1.09 -6.11
C ALA A 108 1.27 0.16 -6.56
N ASP A 109 1.53 -0.78 -7.48
CA ASP A 109 0.57 -1.82 -7.92
C ASP A 109 0.01 -2.69 -6.76
N LEU A 110 0.61 -2.63 -5.56
CA LEU A 110 0.10 -3.35 -4.39
C LEU A 110 -1.07 -2.63 -3.71
N VAL A 111 -1.20 -1.32 -3.91
CA VAL A 111 -2.21 -0.48 -3.22
C VAL A 111 -3.62 -0.88 -3.65
N ASP A 112 -3.81 -1.21 -4.91
CA ASP A 112 -5.08 -1.59 -5.54
C ASP A 112 -5.07 -3.02 -6.08
N TYR A 113 -4.19 -3.87 -5.52
CA TYR A 113 -4.01 -5.23 -6.01
C TYR A 113 -5.31 -6.04 -6.02
N GLU A 114 -5.64 -6.59 -7.19
CA GLU A 114 -6.95 -7.16 -7.51
C GLU A 114 -7.45 -8.23 -6.52
N ARG A 115 -6.54 -9.01 -5.91
CA ARG A 115 -6.88 -10.09 -4.98
C ARG A 115 -7.16 -9.61 -3.56
N VAL A 116 -6.76 -8.37 -3.24
CA VAL A 116 -6.75 -7.83 -1.88
C VAL A 116 -7.72 -6.66 -1.74
N LEU A 117 -7.66 -5.67 -2.64
CA LEU A 117 -8.48 -4.45 -2.53
C LEU A 117 -9.99 -4.74 -2.40
N PRO A 118 -10.61 -5.66 -3.17
CA PRO A 118 -12.04 -5.97 -3.02
C PRO A 118 -12.42 -6.52 -1.64
N LYS A 119 -11.48 -7.19 -0.96
CA LYS A 119 -11.69 -7.68 0.42
C LYS A 119 -11.60 -6.54 1.42
N VAL A 120 -10.63 -5.64 1.25
CA VAL A 120 -10.46 -4.44 2.09
C VAL A 120 -11.67 -3.52 2.01
N TRP A 121 -12.14 -3.19 0.80
CA TRP A 121 -13.39 -2.45 0.61
C TRP A 121 -14.57 -3.24 1.21
N GLY A 122 -14.65 -4.55 1.00
CA GLY A 122 -15.69 -5.39 1.60
C GLY A 122 -15.77 -5.28 3.14
N ILE A 123 -14.64 -5.05 3.81
CA ILE A 123 -14.55 -4.88 5.27
C ILE A 123 -14.82 -3.44 5.69
N LEU A 124 -14.15 -2.46 5.07
CA LEU A 124 -14.10 -1.07 5.53
C LEU A 124 -15.15 -0.15 4.90
N GLY A 125 -15.80 -0.58 3.81
CA GLY A 125 -16.68 0.27 3.00
C GLY A 125 -15.93 1.00 1.89
N TRP A 126 -16.67 1.77 1.08
CA TRP A 126 -16.19 2.31 -0.19
C TRP A 126 -15.32 3.58 -0.05
N ASN A 127 -15.42 4.27 1.08
CA ASN A 127 -14.75 5.55 1.30
C ASN A 127 -13.44 5.34 2.09
N ILE A 128 -12.45 4.74 1.43
CA ILE A 128 -11.14 4.43 2.00
C ILE A 128 -10.04 5.17 1.24
N TYR A 129 -8.94 5.46 1.93
CA TYR A 129 -7.75 6.06 1.35
C TYR A 129 -6.50 5.46 2.00
N LEU A 130 -5.36 5.51 1.30
CA LEU A 130 -4.09 5.07 1.84
C LEU A 130 -3.66 6.01 2.98
N TYR A 131 -3.74 5.53 4.22
CA TYR A 131 -3.36 6.31 5.40
C TYR A 131 -1.86 6.23 5.69
N HIS A 132 -1.29 5.02 5.65
CA HIS A 132 0.10 4.79 6.01
C HIS A 132 0.66 3.59 5.23
N ALA A 133 1.90 3.73 4.76
CA ALA A 133 2.64 2.67 4.10
C ALA A 133 4.09 2.69 4.61
N HIS A 134 4.59 1.54 5.03
CA HIS A 134 6.00 1.38 5.39
C HIS A 134 6.51 0.02 4.90
N LEU A 135 7.78 0.00 4.55
CA LEU A 135 8.53 -1.20 4.21
C LEU A 135 9.46 -1.51 5.38
N ILE A 136 9.45 -2.75 5.85
CA ILE A 136 10.31 -3.22 6.93
C ILE A 136 11.25 -4.30 6.40
N VAL A 137 12.54 -4.15 6.68
CA VAL A 137 13.54 -5.20 6.47
C VAL A 137 14.16 -5.54 7.80
N THR A 138 14.07 -6.80 8.19
CA THR A 138 14.68 -7.32 9.43
C THR A 138 15.85 -8.22 9.03
N PRO A 139 17.07 -7.67 8.90
CA PRO A 139 18.24 -8.47 8.52
C PRO A 139 18.60 -9.45 9.65
N PRO A 140 19.28 -10.57 9.34
CA PRO A 140 19.81 -11.45 10.37
C PRO A 140 20.75 -10.68 11.32
N ALA A 141 20.39 -10.59 12.60
CA ALA A 141 21.15 -9.82 13.59
C ALA A 141 22.48 -10.48 14.01
N GLY A 142 22.73 -11.73 13.58
CA GLY A 142 23.90 -12.52 13.96
C GLY A 142 23.92 -12.96 15.43
N THR A 143 22.82 -12.75 16.15
CA THR A 143 22.60 -13.24 17.52
C THR A 143 21.72 -14.49 17.48
N PRO A 144 21.83 -15.39 18.47
CA PRO A 144 20.83 -16.44 18.66
C PRO A 144 19.43 -15.83 18.73
N GLN A 145 18.44 -16.55 18.20
CA GLN A 145 17.05 -16.20 18.41
C GLN A 145 16.79 -16.13 19.92
N ASP A 146 16.20 -15.03 20.38
CA ASP A 146 15.68 -14.91 21.73
C ASP A 146 14.15 -14.79 21.67
N ASP A 147 13.49 -14.99 22.82
CA ASP A 147 12.04 -14.87 22.93
C ASP A 147 11.59 -13.41 23.12
N ARG A 148 12.48 -12.42 22.90
CA ARG A 148 12.11 -11.01 23.00
C ARG A 148 11.37 -10.65 21.71
N THR A 149 10.07 -10.89 21.73
CA THR A 149 9.18 -10.47 20.67
C THR A 149 8.99 -8.96 20.72
N PHE A 150 8.53 -8.39 19.60
CA PHE A 150 7.89 -7.08 19.64
C PHE A 150 6.78 -7.12 20.71
N GLY A 151 6.72 -6.10 21.57
CA GLY A 151 5.76 -6.09 22.68
C GLY A 151 4.33 -6.16 22.16
N TRP A 152 3.45 -6.85 22.90
CA TRP A 152 2.01 -6.81 22.62
C TRP A 152 1.53 -5.35 22.62
N HIS A 153 0.94 -4.92 21.52
CA HIS A 153 0.44 -3.55 21.34
C HIS A 153 -0.81 -3.57 20.44
N GLN A 154 -1.52 -2.44 20.45
CA GLN A 154 -2.51 -2.12 19.44
C GLN A 154 -1.93 -1.01 18.57
N ASP A 155 -2.07 -1.14 17.25
CA ASP A 155 -1.59 -0.11 16.33
C ASP A 155 -2.25 1.24 16.62
N SER A 156 -1.47 2.32 16.49
CA SER A 156 -1.91 3.67 16.82
C SER A 156 -2.95 4.14 15.81
N GLY A 157 -4.20 4.32 16.27
CA GLY A 157 -5.30 4.80 15.42
C GLY A 157 -6.60 5.16 16.15
N ARG A 158 -6.63 5.17 17.49
CA ARG A 158 -7.79 5.72 18.22
C ARG A 158 -7.80 7.24 18.08
N VAL A 159 -8.52 7.73 17.07
CA VAL A 159 -9.30 8.96 17.25
C VAL A 159 -10.49 8.55 18.10
N ASN A 160 -10.48 8.94 19.37
CA ASN A 160 -11.59 8.71 20.30
C ASN A 160 -12.83 9.48 19.83
#